data_AF-A0A817N7X6-F1
#
_entry.id   AF-A0A817N7X6-F1
#
_cell.length_a   1.000
_cell.length_b   1.000
_cell.length_c   1.000
_cell.angle_alpha   90.00
_cell.angle_beta   90.00
_cell.angle_gamma   90.00
#
_symmetry.space_group_name_H-M   'P 1'
#
loop_
_entity.id
_entity.type
_entity.pdbx_description
1 polymer ?
#
loop_
_entity_poly.entity_id
_entity_poly.type
_entity_poly.pdbx_seq_one_letter_code
_entity_poly.pdbx_strand_id
1 'polypeptide(L)' 'DGRSNALGQLFDPNGLIFDRYEYWYASDYEKSSSLNV' A
#
# COMPACT_ATOMS: atom_id res chain seq x y z
N ASP A 1 1.32 4.07 -10.53
CA ASP A 1 2.61 3.43 -10.21
C ASP A 1 2.86 3.45 -8.70
N GLY A 2 2.40 2.43 -7.97
CA GLY A 2 2.30 2.38 -6.50
C GLY A 2 3.61 2.08 -5.77
N ARG A 3 4.70 2.77 -6.11
CA ARG A 3 6.03 2.50 -5.52
C ARG A 3 6.26 3.05 -4.11
N SER A 4 5.29 3.71 -3.49
CA SER A 4 5.38 4.18 -2.09
C SER A 4 6.68 4.95 -1.73
N ASN A 5 7.11 5.91 -2.58
CA ASN A 5 8.38 6.63 -2.45
C ASN A 5 8.30 8.00 -1.74
N ALA A 6 7.18 8.36 -1.13
CA ALA A 6 7.03 9.63 -0.40
C ALA A 6 6.36 9.44 0.97
N LEU A 7 6.66 10.33 1.92
CA LEU A 7 6.02 10.37 3.23
C LEU A 7 4.51 10.66 3.08
N GLY A 8 3.68 10.02 3.92
CA GLY A 8 2.22 10.26 3.96
C GLY A 8 1.42 9.59 2.84
N GLN A 9 1.96 8.58 2.17
CA GLN A 9 1.27 7.88 1.07
C GLN A 9 0.31 6.76 1.50
N LEU A 10 0.34 6.40 2.78
CA LEU A 10 -0.57 5.45 3.41
C LEU A 10 -1.54 6.22 4.30
N PHE A 11 -2.84 6.03 4.11
CA PHE A 11 -3.89 6.71 4.86
C PHE A 11 -4.40 5.87 6.03
N ASP A 12 -4.77 4.60 5.77
CA ASP A 12 -5.20 3.64 6.79
C ASP A 12 -4.55 2.26 6.53
N PRO A 13 -3.24 2.11 6.86
CA PRO A 13 -2.54 0.87 6.63
C PRO A 13 -2.99 -0.22 7.61
N ASN A 14 -3.57 -1.29 7.08
CA ASN A 14 -4.19 -2.36 7.88
C ASN A 14 -3.50 -3.73 7.74
N GLY A 15 -2.40 -3.82 6.97
CA GLY A 15 -1.71 -5.08 6.72
C GLY A 15 -0.33 -4.88 6.12
N LEU A 16 0.59 -5.79 6.47
CA LEU A 16 1.97 -5.82 5.99
C LEU A 16 2.36 -7.26 5.66
N ILE A 17 2.81 -7.49 4.44
CA ILE A 17 3.24 -8.80 3.96
C ILE A 17 4.67 -8.67 3.40
N PHE A 18 5.48 -9.67 3.69
CA PHE A 18 6.82 -9.83 3.15
C PHE A 18 6.86 -11.05 2.23
N ASP A 19 7.44 -10.91 1.05
CA ASP A 19 7.56 -12.01 0.09
C ASP A 19 8.95 -12.64 0.05
N ARG A 20 9.07 -13.74 -0.71
CA ARG A 20 10.33 -14.48 -0.86
C ARG A 20 11.41 -13.74 -1.67
N TYR A 21 11.07 -12.60 -2.26
CA TYR A 21 11.95 -11.76 -3.08
C TYR A 21 12.35 -10.48 -2.34
N GLU A 22 12.12 -10.44 -1.03
CA GLU A 22 12.47 -9.33 -0.15
C GLU A 22 11.67 -8.04 -0.40
N TYR A 23 10.49 -8.15 -1.02
CA TYR A 23 9.57 -7.03 -1.15
C TYR A 23 8.59 -6.94 0.02
N TRP A 24 8.28 -5.70 0.38
CA TRP A 24 7.28 -5.35 1.39
C TRP A 24 6.04 -4.79 0.70
N TYR A 25 4.88 -5.32 1.09
CA TYR A 25 3.58 -4.88 0.59
C TYR A 25 2.74 -4.39 1.75
N ALA A 26 2.22 -3.16 1.66
CA ALA A 26 1.28 -2.61 2.62
C ALA A 26 -0.12 -2.60 2.00
N SER A 27 -1.12 -3.09 2.74
CA SER A 27 -2.53 -2.83 2.41
C SER A 27 -2.95 -1.52 3.05
N ASP A 28 -3.65 -0.70 2.29
CA ASP A 28 -4.20 0.59 2.73
C ASP A 28 -5.70 0.58 2.43
N TYR A 29 -6.49 0.42 3.47
CA TYR A 29 -7.93 0.15 3.37
C TYR A 29 -8.66 1.31 2.68
N GLU A 30 -8.33 2.54 3.07
CA GLU A 30 -8.99 3.73 2.53
C GLU A 30 -8.52 4.07 1.11
N LYS A 31 -7.25 3.80 0.77
CA LYS A 31 -6.76 4.01 -0.61
C LYS A 31 -7.36 3.05 -1.63
N SER A 32 -7.88 1.90 -1.19
CA SER A 32 -8.60 0.98 -2.08
C SER A 32 -9.93 1.57 -2.60
N SER A 33 -10.44 2.65 -2.01
CA SER A 33 -11.72 3.28 -2.41
C SER A 33 -11.62 4.28 -3.56
N SER A 34 -10.42 4.60 -4.06
CA SER A 34 -10.24 5.53 -5.18
C SER A 34 -10.20 4.88 -6.57
N LEU A 35 -10.55 3.59 -6.69
CA LEU A 35 -10.72 2.93 -8.00
C LEU A 35 -12.18 3.02 -8.45
N ASN A 36 -12.65 4.24 -8.75
CA ASN A 36 -13.82 4.40 -9.62
C ASN A 36 -13.36 4.12 -11.06
N VAL A 37 -13.81 2.99 -11.61
CA VAL A 37 -13.72 2.64 -13.04
C VAL A 37 -14.74 3.45 -13.83
#